data_AF-A0A2H3GKT3-F1
#
_entry.id   AF-A0A2H3GKT3-F1
#
_cell.length_a   1.000
_cell.length_b   1.000
_cell.length_c   1.000
_cell.angle_alpha   90.00
_cell.angle_beta   90.00
_cell.angle_gamma   90.00
#
_symmetry.space_group_name_H-M   'P 1'
#
loop_
_entity.id
_entity.type
_entity.pdbx_description
1 polymer ?
#
loop_
_entity_poly.entity_id
_entity_poly.type
_entity_poly.pdbx_seq_one_letter_code
_entity_poly.pdbx_strand_id
1 'polypeptide(L)'
;MAADHTLPVDEFNVATFTYKVIHEQPIFLDLFVPKTLPFGERPVLIRFHGGFLVYGSRDNLQLTPPRILEYALENNLILVSCDYRLIPESNGLDILEDIEDVWSWVQNSLNEAMGTMTNGKSGADLQRVLLAGESAGE
;
A
#
# COMPACT_ATOMS: atom_id res chain seq x y z
N MET A 1 2.44 0.40 -35.37
CA MET A 1 1.57 -0.22 -34.35
C MET A 1 1.89 0.47 -33.05
N ALA A 2 0.95 1.19 -32.46
CA ALA A 2 1.18 1.79 -31.14
C ALA A 2 1.46 0.64 -30.16
N ALA A 3 2.56 0.71 -29.43
CA ALA A 3 2.77 -0.20 -28.31
C ALA A 3 1.55 -0.04 -27.39
N ASP A 4 0.92 -1.17 -27.05
CA ASP A 4 -0.09 -1.23 -26.01
C ASP A 4 0.50 -0.59 -24.75
N HIS A 5 -0.01 0.58 -24.35
CA HIS A 5 0.59 1.34 -23.26
C HIS A 5 -0.04 0.87 -21.95
N THR A 6 0.37 -0.31 -21.51
CA THR A 6 0.02 -0.86 -20.20
C THR A 6 0.59 0.05 -19.12
N LEU A 7 -0.25 0.54 -18.21
CA LEU A 7 0.22 1.34 -17.08
C LEU A 7 0.84 0.42 -16.03
N PRO A 8 1.85 0.85 -15.26
CA PRO A 8 2.46 0.01 -14.23
C PRO A 8 1.46 -0.60 -13.24
N VAL A 9 0.38 0.12 -12.91
CA VAL A 9 -0.70 -0.37 -12.04
C VAL A 9 -1.39 -1.63 -12.60
N ASP A 10 -1.51 -1.74 -13.92
CA ASP A 10 -2.21 -2.85 -14.56
C ASP A 10 -1.45 -4.18 -14.41
N GLU A 11 -0.19 -4.15 -13.97
CA GLU A 11 0.64 -5.34 -13.72
C GLU A 11 0.47 -5.90 -12.30
N PHE A 12 -0.44 -5.35 -11.49
CA PHE A 12 -0.74 -5.81 -10.14
C PHE A 12 -2.11 -6.48 -10.05
N ASN A 13 -2.22 -7.47 -9.17
CA ASN A 13 -3.49 -7.85 -8.54
C ASN A 13 -3.68 -6.96 -7.31
N VAL A 14 -4.86 -6.37 -7.16
CA VAL A 14 -5.15 -5.41 -6.08
C VAL A 14 -6.30 -5.92 -5.22
N ALA A 15 -6.16 -5.81 -3.91
CA ALA A 15 -7.24 -6.06 -2.96
C ALA A 15 -7.25 -5.02 -1.84
N THR A 16 -8.44 -4.59 -1.43
CA THR A 16 -8.65 -3.64 -0.35
C THR A 16 -8.88 -4.36 0.97
N PHE A 17 -8.27 -3.87 2.04
CA PHE A 17 -8.43 -4.36 3.40
C PHE A 17 -8.77 -3.22 4.35
N THR A 18 -9.61 -3.49 5.33
CA THR A 18 -9.82 -2.60 6.47
C THR A 18 -8.72 -2.87 7.48
N TYR A 19 -7.93 -1.84 7.83
CA TYR A 19 -6.92 -1.96 8.89
C TYR A 19 -7.39 -1.38 10.22
N LYS A 20 -8.34 -0.43 10.17
CA LYS A 20 -8.89 0.25 11.36
C LYS A 20 -10.37 0.57 11.15
N VAL A 21 -11.14 0.63 12.23
CA VAL A 21 -12.52 1.13 12.23
C VAL A 21 -12.66 2.17 13.34
N ILE A 22 -13.15 3.37 13.00
CA ILE A 22 -13.39 4.46 13.94
C ILE A 22 -14.85 4.88 13.82
N HIS A 23 -15.62 4.82 14.92
CA HIS A 23 -17.04 5.16 14.91
C HIS A 23 -17.82 4.50 13.75
N GLU A 24 -17.60 3.20 13.55
CA GLU A 24 -18.19 2.39 12.46
C GLU A 24 -17.72 2.77 11.04
N GLN A 25 -16.82 3.74 10.89
CA GLN A 25 -16.21 4.08 9.62
C GLN A 25 -14.90 3.29 9.45
N PRO A 26 -14.80 2.41 8.43
CA PRO A 26 -13.56 1.72 8.12
C PRO A 26 -12.54 2.66 7.48
N ILE A 27 -11.26 2.44 7.80
CA ILE A 27 -10.12 3.04 7.12
C ILE A 27 -9.33 1.91 6.46
N PHE A 28 -8.91 2.15 5.23
CA PHE A 28 -8.49 1.10 4.32
C PHE A 28 -7.02 1.21 3.93
N LEU A 29 -6.51 0.08 3.46
CA LEU A 29 -5.30 0.01 2.67
C LEU A 29 -5.54 -0.90 1.47
N ASP A 30 -4.76 -0.71 0.43
CA ASP A 30 -4.76 -1.52 -0.77
C ASP A 30 -3.45 -2.29 -0.87
N LEU A 31 -3.58 -3.59 -1.09
CA LEU A 31 -2.47 -4.50 -1.28
C LEU A 31 -2.27 -4.75 -2.78
N PHE A 32 -1.12 -4.34 -3.30
CA PHE A 32 -0.71 -4.51 -4.68
C PHE A 32 0.31 -5.64 -4.77
N VAL A 33 -0.09 -6.72 -5.44
CA VAL A 33 0.73 -7.93 -5.64
C VAL A 33 1.07 -8.05 -7.13
N PRO A 34 2.35 -7.96 -7.53
CA PRO A 34 2.74 -8.17 -8.92
C PRO A 34 2.15 -9.48 -9.49
N LYS A 35 1.55 -9.43 -10.69
CA LYS A 35 0.96 -10.62 -11.34
C LYS A 35 1.99 -11.72 -11.60
N THR A 36 3.24 -11.33 -11.77
CA THR A 36 4.39 -12.21 -12.04
C THR A 36 5.22 -12.49 -10.79
N LEU A 37 4.71 -12.20 -9.60
CA LEU A 37 5.42 -12.37 -8.34
C LEU A 37 5.94 -13.82 -8.19
N PRO A 38 7.26 -14.04 -8.03
CA PRO A 38 7.78 -15.38 -7.83
C PRO A 38 7.51 -15.88 -6.41
N PHE A 39 7.63 -17.20 -6.18
CA PHE A 39 7.29 -17.83 -4.90
C PHE A 39 8.26 -17.46 -3.77
N GLY A 40 7.80 -17.57 -2.52
CA GLY A 40 8.58 -17.31 -1.31
C GLY A 40 8.33 -15.93 -0.70
N GLU A 41 9.11 -15.60 0.34
CA GLU A 41 8.98 -14.35 1.09
C GLU A 41 9.45 -13.13 0.29
N ARG A 42 8.63 -12.08 0.27
CA ARG A 42 8.81 -10.91 -0.59
C ARG A 42 8.94 -9.63 0.22
N PRO A 43 9.89 -8.75 -0.14
CA PRO A 43 10.06 -7.48 0.56
C PRO A 43 8.78 -6.63 0.40
N VAL A 44 8.56 -5.74 1.37
CA VAL A 44 7.35 -4.91 1.45
C VAL A 44 7.70 -3.45 1.21
N LEU A 45 6.89 -2.77 0.42
CA LEU A 45 6.91 -1.32 0.22
C LEU A 45 5.62 -0.75 0.79
N ILE A 46 5.71 0.08 1.83
CA ILE A 46 4.56 0.80 2.40
C ILE A 46 4.55 2.20 1.80
N ARG A 47 3.39 2.64 1.30
CA ARG A 47 3.20 3.96 0.70
C ARG A 47 2.13 4.74 1.44
N PHE A 48 2.47 5.96 1.86
CA PHE A 48 1.52 6.97 2.31
C PHE A 48 1.36 8.07 1.25
N HIS A 49 0.12 8.37 0.87
CA HIS A 49 -0.12 9.34 -0.19
C HIS A 49 0.21 10.77 0.25
N GLY A 50 0.50 11.65 -0.70
CA GLY A 50 0.55 13.09 -0.46
C GLY A 50 -0.81 13.78 -0.44
N GLY A 51 -0.81 15.12 -0.44
CA GLY A 51 -2.03 15.94 -0.50
C GLY A 51 -2.22 16.89 0.68
N PHE A 52 -1.12 17.40 1.25
CA PHE A 52 -1.13 18.40 2.34
C PHE A 52 -1.94 17.98 3.57
N LEU A 53 -2.10 16.67 3.80
CA LEU A 53 -2.92 16.06 4.85
C LEU A 53 -4.43 16.34 4.74
N VAL A 54 -4.88 17.04 3.70
CA VAL A 54 -6.29 17.43 3.48
C VAL A 54 -6.92 16.69 2.30
N TYR A 55 -6.11 15.96 1.54
CA TYR A 55 -6.52 15.29 0.31
C TYR A 55 -5.70 14.03 0.07
N GLY A 56 -6.27 13.12 -0.71
CA GLY A 56 -5.63 11.91 -1.18
C GLY A 56 -6.23 10.65 -0.55
N SER A 57 -5.91 9.52 -1.16
CA SER A 57 -6.27 8.19 -0.72
C SER A 57 -5.29 7.17 -1.30
N ARG A 58 -5.36 5.94 -0.78
CA ARG A 58 -4.58 4.77 -1.18
C ARG A 58 -4.65 4.47 -2.68
N ASP A 59 -5.74 4.82 -3.35
CA ASP A 59 -6.02 4.55 -4.76
C ASP A 59 -5.72 5.75 -5.69
N ASN A 60 -5.18 6.86 -5.17
CA ASN A 60 -4.73 8.01 -5.96
C ASN A 60 -3.44 7.74 -6.77
N LEU A 61 -3.37 6.61 -7.47
CA LEU A 61 -2.19 6.19 -8.23
C LEU A 61 -1.84 7.11 -9.39
N GLN A 62 -2.80 7.89 -9.91
CA GLN A 62 -2.58 8.94 -10.90
C GLN A 62 -1.66 10.06 -10.39
N LEU A 63 -1.63 10.26 -9.07
CA LEU A 63 -0.80 11.25 -8.39
C LEU A 63 0.43 10.62 -7.72
N THR A 64 0.51 9.29 -7.69
CA THR A 64 1.71 8.55 -7.32
C THR A 64 2.75 8.65 -8.42
N PRO A 65 4.01 9.01 -8.11
CA PRO A 65 5.10 8.92 -9.06
C PRO A 65 5.18 7.49 -9.65
N PRO A 66 5.12 7.32 -10.99
CA PRO A 66 5.15 6.00 -11.62
C PRO A 66 6.31 5.12 -11.16
N ARG A 67 7.43 5.76 -10.79
CA ARG A 67 8.64 5.10 -10.29
C ARG A 67 8.40 4.22 -9.06
N ILE A 68 7.44 4.55 -8.20
CA ILE A 68 7.11 3.73 -7.01
C ILE A 68 6.55 2.37 -7.46
N LEU A 69 5.62 2.37 -8.41
CA LEU A 69 5.03 1.17 -8.98
C LEU A 69 6.06 0.37 -9.80
N GLU A 70 6.83 1.05 -10.66
CA GLU A 70 7.90 0.44 -11.44
C GLU A 70 8.95 -0.23 -10.55
N TYR A 71 9.40 0.45 -9.50
CA TYR A 71 10.37 -0.10 -8.56
C TYR A 71 9.82 -1.32 -7.83
N ALA A 72 8.52 -1.30 -7.49
CA ALA A 72 7.85 -2.46 -6.89
C ALA A 72 7.86 -3.67 -7.84
N LEU A 73 7.55 -3.47 -9.12
CA LEU A 73 7.61 -4.52 -10.15
C LEU A 73 9.03 -5.03 -10.36
N GLU A 74 10.00 -4.13 -10.58
CA GLU A 74 11.40 -4.46 -10.86
C GLU A 74 12.04 -5.32 -9.76
N ASN A 75 11.64 -5.08 -8.50
CA ASN A 75 12.23 -5.72 -7.33
C ASN A 75 11.33 -6.78 -6.69
N ASN A 76 10.19 -7.12 -7.31
CA ASN A 76 9.22 -8.10 -6.80
C ASN A 76 8.76 -7.76 -5.38
N LEU A 77 8.50 -6.48 -5.12
CA LEU A 77 8.00 -5.98 -3.85
C LEU A 77 6.48 -6.12 -3.79
N ILE A 78 5.98 -6.33 -2.59
CA ILE A 78 4.57 -6.19 -2.26
C ILE A 78 4.34 -4.73 -1.87
N LEU A 79 3.43 -4.04 -2.55
CA LEU A 79 3.12 -2.64 -2.23
C LEU A 79 1.85 -2.58 -1.36
N VAL A 80 1.94 -1.89 -0.24
CA VAL A 80 0.83 -1.58 0.67
C VAL A 80 0.59 -0.07 0.58
N SER A 81 -0.50 0.35 -0.06
CA SER A 81 -0.87 1.77 -0.17
C SER A 81 -1.94 2.07 0.88
N CYS A 82 -1.72 3.07 1.72
CA CYS A 82 -2.51 3.27 2.93
C CYS A 82 -3.33 4.57 2.88
N ASP A 83 -4.58 4.50 3.31
CA ASP A 83 -5.31 5.69 3.76
C ASP A 83 -4.83 6.07 5.16
N TYR A 84 -5.06 7.34 5.51
CA TYR A 84 -4.98 7.86 6.87
C TYR A 84 -6.01 8.98 7.00
N ARG A 85 -6.43 9.33 8.23
CA ARG A 85 -7.42 10.40 8.42
C ARG A 85 -6.90 11.74 7.87
N LEU A 86 -7.78 12.52 7.28
CA LEU A 86 -7.45 13.84 6.75
C LEU A 86 -7.84 14.95 7.73
N ILE A 87 -7.10 16.05 7.70
CA ILE A 87 -7.49 17.28 8.38
C ILE A 87 -8.44 18.09 7.47
N PRO A 88 -9.38 18.87 8.01
CA PRO A 88 -9.55 19.25 9.43
C PRO A 88 -10.42 18.31 10.27
N GLU A 89 -10.99 17.25 9.71
CA GLU A 89 -11.85 16.30 10.43
C GLU A 89 -11.09 15.50 11.50
N SER A 90 -9.77 15.42 11.37
CA SER A 90 -8.83 14.86 12.35
C SER A 90 -7.70 15.86 12.67
N ASN A 91 -6.71 15.41 13.45
CA ASN A 91 -5.50 16.18 13.75
C ASN A 91 -4.21 15.38 13.52
N GLY A 92 -3.04 16.00 13.72
CA GLY A 92 -1.75 15.33 13.47
C GLY A 92 -1.51 14.09 14.34
N LEU A 93 -2.01 14.04 15.58
CA LEU A 93 -1.87 12.85 16.44
C LEU A 93 -2.74 11.70 15.94
N ASP A 94 -3.92 12.01 15.43
CA ASP A 94 -4.79 11.02 14.79
C ASP A 94 -4.12 10.38 13.56
N ILE A 95 -3.40 11.18 12.77
CA ILE A 95 -2.66 10.69 11.60
C ILE A 95 -1.49 9.79 12.04
N LEU A 96 -0.75 10.18 13.07
CA LEU A 96 0.34 9.35 13.61
C LEU A 96 -0.18 8.01 14.15
N GLU A 97 -1.30 8.03 14.86
CA GLU A 97 -1.98 6.82 15.34
C GLU A 97 -2.37 5.91 14.16
N ASP A 98 -2.89 6.48 13.06
CA ASP A 98 -3.25 5.70 11.88
C ASP A 98 -2.02 5.06 11.21
N ILE A 99 -0.86 5.72 11.21
CA ILE A 99 0.42 5.16 10.71
C ILE A 99 0.88 3.99 11.59
N GLU A 100 0.76 4.12 12.92
CA GLU A 100 1.09 3.05 13.87
C GLU A 100 0.15 1.84 13.71
N ASP A 101 -1.13 2.09 13.46
CA ASP A 101 -2.13 1.04 13.20
C ASP A 101 -1.91 0.34 11.86
N VAL A 102 -1.52 1.07 10.81
CA VAL A 102 -1.08 0.49 9.54
C VAL A 102 0.10 -0.44 9.77
N TRP A 103 1.12 0.00 10.52
CA TRP A 103 2.27 -0.84 10.81
C TRP A 103 1.88 -2.08 11.61
N SER A 104 1.00 -1.93 12.60
CA SER A 104 0.45 -3.05 13.37
C SER A 104 -0.29 -4.04 12.47
N TRP A 105 -1.07 -3.55 11.50
CA TRP A 105 -1.74 -4.41 10.52
C TRP A 105 -0.73 -5.14 9.62
N VAL A 106 0.32 -4.44 9.16
CA VAL A 106 1.39 -5.04 8.35
C VAL A 106 2.09 -6.17 9.10
N GLN A 107 2.36 -6.00 10.38
CA GLN A 107 3.02 -7.02 11.20
C GLN A 107 2.14 -8.26 11.44
N ASN A 108 0.82 -8.05 11.63
CA ASN A 108 -0.06 -9.10 12.13
C ASN A 108 -0.94 -9.75 11.07
N SER A 109 -1.22 -9.06 9.96
CA SER A 109 -2.26 -9.46 9.00
C SER A 109 -1.77 -9.55 7.55
N LEU A 110 -0.70 -8.85 7.18
CA LEU A 110 -0.22 -8.83 5.79
C LEU A 110 0.14 -10.22 5.26
N ASN A 111 0.76 -11.08 6.08
CA ASN A 111 1.17 -12.40 5.61
C ASN A 111 -0.03 -13.30 5.28
N GLU A 112 -1.12 -13.20 6.05
CA GLU A 112 -2.37 -13.91 5.77
C GLU A 112 -3.07 -13.37 4.51
N ALA A 113 -3.12 -12.05 4.36
CA ALA A 113 -3.63 -11.40 3.15
C ALA A 113 -2.86 -11.84 1.90
N MET A 114 -1.53 -11.89 1.99
CA MET A 114 -0.64 -12.40 0.95
C MET A 114 -0.88 -13.88 0.63
N GLY A 115 -1.05 -14.71 1.66
CA GLY A 115 -1.40 -16.12 1.50
C GLY A 115 -2.71 -16.29 0.71
N THR A 116 -3.71 -15.45 0.98
CA THR A 116 -4.99 -15.45 0.26
C THR A 116 -4.80 -15.03 -1.21
N MET A 117 -4.08 -13.93 -1.48
CA MET A 117 -3.90 -13.41 -2.83
C MET A 117 -3.00 -14.27 -3.72
N THR A 118 -2.07 -15.03 -3.11
CA THR A 118 -1.06 -15.81 -3.84
C THR A 118 -1.31 -17.32 -3.79
N ASN A 119 -2.45 -17.75 -3.25
CA ASN A 119 -2.78 -19.16 -2.98
C ASN A 119 -1.68 -19.87 -2.16
N GLY A 120 -1.17 -19.19 -1.13
CA GLY A 120 -0.16 -19.69 -0.20
C GLY A 120 1.25 -19.83 -0.77
N LYS A 121 1.52 -19.28 -1.96
CA LYS A 121 2.82 -19.45 -2.64
C LYS A 121 3.87 -18.40 -2.24
N SER A 122 3.42 -17.28 -1.69
CA SER A 122 4.31 -16.18 -1.28
C SER A 122 3.82 -15.55 0.02
N GLY A 123 4.78 -15.00 0.77
CA GLY A 123 4.57 -14.30 2.04
C GLY A 123 5.25 -12.94 2.05
N ALA A 124 5.11 -12.22 3.16
CA ALA A 124 5.73 -10.92 3.39
C ALA A 124 7.00 -11.02 4.26
N ASP A 125 8.12 -10.54 3.72
CA ASP A 125 9.39 -10.43 4.43
C ASP A 125 9.49 -9.09 5.19
N LEU A 126 9.10 -9.12 6.47
CA LEU A 126 9.14 -7.95 7.34
C LEU A 126 10.56 -7.55 7.80
N GLN A 127 11.61 -8.28 7.41
CA GLN A 127 13.00 -7.82 7.59
C GLN A 127 13.45 -6.89 6.46
N ARG A 128 12.69 -6.83 5.36
CA ARG A 128 12.98 -5.99 4.19
C ARG A 128 11.77 -5.12 3.88
N VAL A 129 11.63 -4.05 4.66
CA VAL A 129 10.56 -3.06 4.52
C VAL A 129 11.14 -1.74 4.00
N LEU A 130 10.54 -1.22 2.94
CA LEU A 130 10.77 0.12 2.42
C LEU A 130 9.54 0.98 2.72
N LEU A 131 9.77 2.22 3.13
CA LEU A 131 8.72 3.23 3.31
C LEU A 131 8.86 4.28 2.20
N ALA A 132 7.74 4.67 1.61
CA ALA A 132 7.66 5.76 0.65
C ALA A 132 6.49 6.68 1.03
N GLY A 133 6.70 7.98 0.83
CA GLY A 133 5.69 9.00 0.97
C GLY A 133 5.80 9.99 -0.18
N GLU A 134 4.74 10.75 -0.46
CA GLU A 134 4.87 11.92 -1.33
C GLU A 134 4.48 13.19 -0.59
N SER A 135 5.32 14.23 -0.61
CA SER A 135 5.01 15.52 0.01
C SER A 135 4.65 15.33 1.50
N ALA A 136 3.42 15.64 1.92
CA ALA A 136 2.97 15.47 3.30
C ALA A 136 2.87 14.00 3.77
N GLY A 137 2.97 13.03 2.87
CA GLY A 137 3.06 11.61 3.21
C GLY A 137 4.47 11.15 3.59
N GLU A 138 5.51 11.99 3.42
CA GLU A 138 6.88 11.77 3.92
C GLU A 138 7.05 12.24 5.37
#